data_AF-A0A934KA09-F1
#
_entry.id   AF-A0A934KA09-F1
#
_cell.length_a   1.000
_cell.length_b   1.000
_cell.length_c   1.000
_cell.angle_alpha   90.00
_cell.angle_beta   90.00
_cell.angle_gamma   90.00
#
_symmetry.space_group_name_H-M   'P 1'
#
loop_
_entity.id
_entity.type
_entity.pdbx_description
1 polymer ?
#
loop_
_entity_poly.entity_id
_entity_poly.type
_entity_poly.pdbx_seq_one_letter_code
_entity_poly.pdbx_strand_id
1 'polypeptide(L)'
;MIAWSPYGRQLQRTDVPIPQNEAGITEFWVPRGYAHVIADARGSNDSAGDWDLMGPVEQRDLGQLIKQVAAQSWCNGRVGMAGCSYVGVSQYLAARQQPPSLRAIFPHDAFTDQYRECFFHGGIPAEGFQRDWSSAVSILSMWSGRRSEISGMQRHFNRILGLEEPFDWPYYQERSAWPDLERIQVPGYYGTNWRYTDLHLRGAFQAYGSAGDPHRRLLLGPLPSVRRPFATYHVEALHWYDQWLKDLDTGVMDGDPIRIWVQGEERWRGEPEWPLARTRWTELFLAGRETGREGILDTTPGHPGARTYHYDPSDERAWVGGEPRLVYRTPPLEADLEVRGTNGANPMGNDQRRRFRLADLGV
;
A
#
# COMPACT_ATOMS: atom_id res chain seq x y z
N MET A 1 -13.21 9.77 14.29
CA MET A 1 -12.63 8.87 13.28
C MET A 1 -13.49 8.91 12.03
N ILE A 2 -12.90 9.18 10.87
CA ILE A 2 -13.58 9.19 9.56
C ILE A 2 -13.05 8.06 8.68
N ALA A 3 -13.93 7.27 8.09
CA ALA A 3 -13.61 6.31 7.05
C ALA A 3 -14.34 6.70 5.75
N TRP A 4 -13.61 6.70 4.64
CA TRP A 4 -14.09 7.06 3.30
C TRP A 4 -14.06 5.84 2.40
N SER A 5 -15.23 5.29 2.05
CA SER A 5 -15.35 3.96 1.45
C SER A 5 -16.12 3.97 0.13
N PRO A 6 -15.64 3.30 -0.93
CA PRO A 6 -16.40 3.07 -2.15
C PRO A 6 -17.28 1.80 -2.09
N TYR A 7 -17.29 1.09 -0.97
CA TYR A 7 -17.88 -0.26 -0.84
C TYR A 7 -19.23 -0.30 -0.12
N GLY A 8 -19.81 0.87 0.15
CA GLY A 8 -21.06 1.01 0.88
C GLY A 8 -20.88 0.98 2.40
N ARG A 9 -21.28 2.06 3.06
CA ARG A 9 -21.25 2.24 4.52
C ARG A 9 -22.05 1.18 5.28
N GLN A 10 -23.05 0.54 4.65
CA GLN A 10 -23.81 -0.55 5.27
C GLN A 10 -22.93 -1.78 5.46
N LEU A 11 -22.16 -2.17 4.43
CA LEU A 11 -21.22 -3.29 4.52
C LEU A 11 -20.21 -3.07 5.65
N GLN A 12 -19.70 -1.84 5.77
CA GLN A 12 -18.70 -1.45 6.76
C GLN A 12 -19.18 -1.56 8.22
N ARG A 13 -20.48 -1.78 8.45
CA ARG A 13 -21.08 -1.96 9.77
C ARG A 13 -21.44 -3.42 10.07
N THR A 14 -20.98 -4.34 9.24
CA THR A 14 -21.22 -5.78 9.40
C THR A 14 -19.95 -6.52 9.83
N ASP A 15 -20.13 -7.74 10.33
CA ASP A 15 -19.04 -8.67 10.63
C ASP A 15 -18.59 -9.50 9.41
N VAL A 16 -19.04 -9.15 8.20
CA VAL A 16 -18.72 -9.91 6.98
C VAL A 16 -17.21 -9.79 6.68
N PRO A 17 -16.47 -10.91 6.65
CA PRO A 17 -15.01 -10.89 6.58
C PRO A 17 -14.51 -10.85 5.13
N ILE A 18 -14.95 -9.88 4.34
CA ILE A 18 -14.51 -9.70 2.95
C ILE A 18 -13.47 -8.58 2.81
N PRO A 19 -12.63 -8.59 1.77
CA PRO A 19 -11.58 -7.59 1.56
C PRO A 19 -12.08 -6.14 1.60
N GLN A 20 -13.28 -5.88 1.08
CA GLN A 20 -13.90 -4.56 0.98
C GLN A 20 -14.44 -4.02 2.31
N ASN A 21 -14.38 -4.79 3.40
CA ASN A 21 -14.72 -4.31 4.74
C ASN A 21 -13.46 -3.70 5.40
N GLU A 22 -13.27 -2.40 5.15
CA GLU A 22 -12.01 -1.67 5.34
C GLU A 22 -12.10 -0.53 6.35
N ALA A 23 -13.30 -0.07 6.73
CA ALA A 23 -13.48 1.16 7.52
C ALA A 23 -13.01 1.07 8.98
N GLY A 24 -12.81 -0.14 9.51
CA GLY A 24 -12.60 -0.37 10.94
C GLY A 24 -13.89 -0.68 11.68
N ILE A 25 -13.76 -1.18 12.91
CA ILE A 25 -14.86 -1.69 13.74
C ILE A 25 -15.39 -0.55 14.59
N THR A 26 -16.64 -0.16 14.37
CA THR A 26 -17.31 0.91 15.12
C THR A 26 -17.39 0.62 16.62
N GLU A 27 -17.67 -0.63 16.95
CA GLU A 27 -17.80 -1.18 18.31
C GLU A 27 -16.45 -1.21 19.04
N PHE A 28 -15.34 -1.09 18.32
CA PHE A 28 -14.03 -0.87 18.94
C PHE A 28 -13.86 0.61 19.32
N TRP A 29 -14.14 1.54 18.39
CA TRP A 29 -13.87 2.96 18.56
C TRP A 29 -14.85 3.68 19.50
N VAL A 30 -16.15 3.41 19.37
CA VAL A 30 -17.20 4.17 20.09
C VAL A 30 -17.13 4.02 21.61
N PRO A 31 -17.01 2.81 22.18
CA PRO A 31 -16.87 2.65 23.63
C PRO A 31 -15.60 3.29 24.21
N ARG A 32 -14.62 3.62 23.35
CA ARG A 32 -13.35 4.26 23.72
C ARG A 32 -13.40 5.78 23.55
N GLY A 33 -14.59 6.38 23.38
CA GLY A 33 -14.78 7.83 23.36
C GLY A 33 -14.53 8.48 21.99
N TYR A 34 -14.61 7.72 20.90
CA TYR A 34 -14.56 8.26 19.54
C TYR A 34 -15.92 8.22 18.87
N ALA A 35 -16.28 9.29 18.14
CA ALA A 35 -17.29 9.18 17.09
C ALA A 35 -16.66 8.50 15.85
N HIS A 36 -17.36 7.53 15.25
CA HIS A 36 -16.94 6.87 14.00
C HIS A 36 -17.91 7.23 12.87
N VAL A 37 -17.40 7.94 11.86
CA VAL A 37 -18.14 8.40 10.69
C VAL A 37 -17.68 7.59 9.49
N ILE A 38 -18.60 6.84 8.87
CA ILE A 38 -18.33 6.09 7.65
C ILE A 38 -19.14 6.74 6.53
N ALA A 39 -18.44 7.25 5.53
CA ALA A 39 -19.02 7.93 4.37
C ALA A 39 -18.83 7.11 3.10
N ASP A 40 -19.87 7.12 2.26
CA ASP A 40 -19.79 6.61 0.90
C ASP A 40 -19.07 7.63 0.02
N ALA A 41 -18.04 7.18 -0.70
CA ALA A 41 -17.34 8.01 -1.68
C ALA A 41 -18.33 8.55 -2.73
N ARG A 42 -18.02 9.71 -3.33
CA ARG A 42 -18.83 10.31 -4.40
C ARG A 42 -19.17 9.26 -5.46
N GLY A 43 -20.43 9.24 -5.88
CA GLY A 43 -20.88 8.29 -6.90
C GLY A 43 -20.60 6.85 -6.49
N SER A 44 -20.69 6.50 -5.21
CA SER A 44 -20.65 5.10 -4.76
C SER A 44 -21.82 4.86 -3.82
N ASN A 45 -22.39 3.66 -3.89
CA ASN A 45 -23.50 3.25 -3.03
C ASN A 45 -24.67 4.27 -2.95
N ASP A 46 -24.83 4.99 -1.84
CA ASP A 46 -25.90 5.99 -1.62
C ASP A 46 -25.49 7.43 -1.98
N SER A 47 -24.20 7.67 -2.19
CA SER A 47 -23.68 9.00 -2.50
C SER A 47 -23.96 9.36 -3.96
N ALA A 48 -24.59 10.51 -4.16
CA ALA A 48 -24.86 11.06 -5.48
C ALA A 48 -23.57 11.45 -6.23
N GLY A 49 -23.74 11.86 -7.49
CA GLY A 49 -22.67 12.30 -8.36
C GLY A 49 -22.01 11.15 -9.08
N ASP A 50 -20.86 11.46 -9.66
CA ASP A 50 -20.17 10.59 -10.59
C ASP A 50 -18.88 10.05 -10.00
N TRP A 51 -18.67 8.73 -10.14
CA TRP A 51 -17.48 8.08 -9.59
C TRP A 51 -16.29 8.27 -10.52
N ASP A 52 -15.19 8.75 -9.95
CA ASP A 52 -13.90 8.90 -10.59
C ASP A 52 -12.86 8.51 -9.55
N LEU A 53 -12.30 7.30 -9.67
CA LEU A 53 -11.43 6.66 -8.70
C LEU A 53 -10.38 7.63 -8.14
N MET A 54 -10.51 8.01 -6.87
CA MET A 54 -9.59 8.91 -6.16
C MET A 54 -9.34 10.24 -6.92
N GLY A 55 -10.26 10.65 -7.78
CA GLY A 55 -10.12 11.82 -8.62
C GLY A 55 -10.12 13.13 -7.82
N PRO A 56 -9.71 14.25 -8.43
CA PRO A 56 -9.61 15.55 -7.73
C PRO A 56 -10.91 16.02 -7.08
N VAL A 57 -12.08 15.64 -7.62
CA VAL A 57 -13.37 15.98 -7.01
C VAL A 57 -13.61 15.17 -5.73
N GLU A 58 -13.39 13.86 -5.77
CA GLU A 58 -13.52 12.97 -4.62
C GLU A 58 -12.60 13.42 -3.47
N GLN A 59 -11.35 13.77 -3.81
CA GLN A 59 -10.39 14.27 -2.82
C GLN A 59 -10.87 15.57 -2.14
N ARG A 60 -11.46 16.49 -2.89
CA ARG A 60 -12.04 17.73 -2.32
C ARG A 60 -13.25 17.44 -1.43
N ASP A 61 -14.10 16.50 -1.81
CA ASP A 61 -15.23 16.07 -0.98
C ASP A 61 -14.76 15.52 0.35
N LEU A 62 -13.67 14.74 0.35
CA LEU A 62 -13.07 14.20 1.56
C LEU A 62 -12.56 15.31 2.50
N GLY A 63 -11.88 16.33 1.97
CA GLY A 63 -11.47 17.50 2.75
C GLY A 63 -12.67 18.27 3.33
N GLN A 64 -13.73 18.43 2.54
CA GLN A 64 -14.97 19.07 2.97
C GLN A 64 -15.70 18.26 4.06
N LEU A 65 -15.73 16.93 3.94
CA LEU A 65 -16.30 16.05 4.97
C LEU A 65 -15.56 16.21 6.31
N ILE A 66 -14.22 16.24 6.29
CA ILE A 66 -13.40 16.47 7.49
C ILE A 66 -13.78 17.79 8.16
N LYS A 67 -13.93 18.86 7.38
CA LYS A 67 -14.36 20.18 7.88
C LYS A 67 -15.77 20.14 8.49
N GLN A 68 -16.71 19.49 7.81
CA GLN A 68 -18.10 19.40 8.26
C GLN A 68 -18.25 18.57 9.54
N VAL A 69 -17.53 17.44 9.64
CA VAL A 69 -17.49 16.60 10.84
C VAL A 69 -16.89 17.37 12.01
N ALA A 70 -15.79 18.09 11.80
CA ALA A 70 -15.16 18.89 12.84
C ALA A 70 -16.04 20.02 13.40
N ALA A 71 -17.01 20.49 12.62
CA ALA A 71 -17.95 21.53 13.01
C ALA A 71 -19.19 21.01 13.75
N GLN A 72 -19.38 19.68 13.86
CA GLN A 72 -20.54 19.13 14.55
C GLN A 72 -20.42 19.32 16.06
N SER A 73 -21.55 19.54 16.75
CA SER A 73 -21.59 19.77 18.20
C SER A 73 -21.06 18.60 19.04
N TRP A 74 -21.04 17.40 18.49
CA TRP A 74 -20.49 16.20 19.12
C TRP A 74 -19.00 15.97 18.82
N CYS A 75 -18.37 16.79 17.97
CA CYS A 75 -16.95 16.72 17.68
C CYS A 75 -16.20 17.81 18.47
N ASN A 76 -15.09 17.44 19.09
CA ASN A 76 -14.21 18.39 19.79
C ASN A 76 -13.28 19.17 18.84
N GLY A 77 -13.60 19.21 17.54
CA GLY A 77 -12.79 19.85 16.49
C GLY A 77 -11.56 19.06 16.05
N ARG A 78 -11.26 17.89 16.65
CA ARG A 78 -10.11 17.05 16.31
C ARG A 78 -10.56 15.79 15.58
N VAL A 79 -10.01 15.58 14.40
CA VAL A 79 -10.37 14.49 13.50
C VAL A 79 -9.14 13.62 13.25
N GLY A 80 -9.38 12.33 13.20
CA GLY A 80 -8.46 11.32 12.67
C GLY A 80 -9.24 10.46 11.68
N MET A 81 -8.54 9.73 10.83
CA MET A 81 -9.14 8.84 9.83
C MET A 81 -8.93 7.38 10.20
N ALA A 82 -9.78 6.45 9.79
CA ALA A 82 -9.64 5.03 10.12
C ALA A 82 -9.85 4.17 8.87
N GLY A 83 -9.09 3.07 8.79
CA GLY A 83 -9.25 2.04 7.76
C GLY A 83 -7.96 1.74 7.01
N CYS A 84 -8.03 0.76 6.12
CA CYS A 84 -6.91 0.28 5.32
C CYS A 84 -7.19 0.34 3.82
N SER A 85 -6.22 -0.01 2.96
CA SER A 85 -6.44 -0.14 1.49
C SER A 85 -7.02 1.15 0.92
N TYR A 86 -8.12 1.15 0.16
CA TYR A 86 -8.70 2.39 -0.38
C TYR A 86 -8.94 3.43 0.71
N VAL A 87 -9.51 2.97 1.84
CA VAL A 87 -9.78 3.82 3.00
C VAL A 87 -8.46 4.34 3.60
N GLY A 88 -7.40 3.54 3.56
CA GLY A 88 -6.04 3.92 3.93
C GLY A 88 -5.43 4.97 2.99
N VAL A 89 -5.52 4.76 1.66
CA VAL A 89 -5.02 5.70 0.63
C VAL A 89 -5.72 7.06 0.75
N SER A 90 -7.03 7.05 1.04
CA SER A 90 -7.79 8.27 1.27
C SER A 90 -7.19 9.14 2.38
N GLN A 91 -6.52 8.54 3.37
CA GLN A 91 -5.87 9.29 4.45
C GLN A 91 -4.71 10.14 3.93
N TYR A 92 -3.89 9.62 3.00
CA TYR A 92 -2.83 10.40 2.37
C TYR A 92 -3.41 11.57 1.57
N LEU A 93 -4.43 11.29 0.76
CA LEU A 93 -5.09 12.28 -0.10
C LEU A 93 -5.78 13.38 0.71
N ALA A 94 -6.34 13.04 1.87
CA ALA A 94 -6.87 14.03 2.82
C ALA A 94 -5.75 14.84 3.49
N ALA A 95 -4.72 14.17 3.99
CA ALA A 95 -3.67 14.81 4.78
C ALA A 95 -2.82 15.80 3.96
N ARG A 96 -2.55 15.51 2.69
CA ARG A 96 -1.81 16.43 1.79
C ARG A 96 -2.55 17.75 1.52
N GLN A 97 -3.86 17.77 1.74
CA GLN A 97 -4.70 18.98 1.65
C GLN A 97 -4.62 19.84 2.93
N GLN A 98 -3.98 19.34 4.00
CA GLN A 98 -3.77 20.03 5.27
C GLN A 98 -5.04 20.62 5.91
N PRO A 99 -6.15 19.85 6.03
CA PRO A 99 -7.33 20.34 6.74
C PRO A 99 -6.99 20.60 8.22
N PRO A 100 -7.25 21.82 8.77
CA PRO A 100 -6.79 22.19 10.12
C PRO A 100 -7.32 21.32 11.27
N SER A 101 -8.43 20.62 11.05
CA SER A 101 -9.05 19.72 12.03
C SER A 101 -8.48 18.30 12.00
N LEU A 102 -7.77 17.89 10.95
CA LEU A 102 -7.12 16.58 10.91
C LEU A 102 -5.84 16.63 11.77
N ARG A 103 -5.75 15.75 12.76
CA ARG A 103 -4.67 15.76 13.76
C ARG A 103 -3.73 14.57 13.70
N ALA A 104 -4.13 13.47 13.07
CA ALA A 104 -3.27 12.32 12.84
C ALA A 104 -3.88 11.36 11.81
N ILE A 105 -3.02 10.58 11.14
CA ILE A 105 -3.40 9.48 10.25
C ILE A 105 -2.73 8.17 10.67
N PHE A 106 -3.39 7.04 10.35
CA PHE A 106 -2.89 5.67 10.54
C PHE A 106 -3.25 4.88 9.27
N PRO A 107 -2.58 5.15 8.14
CA PRO A 107 -2.82 4.43 6.89
C PRO A 107 -2.18 3.04 6.97
N HIS A 108 -3.02 2.01 7.00
CA HIS A 108 -2.58 0.62 6.91
C HIS A 108 -2.85 0.06 5.52
N ASP A 109 -1.90 -0.70 4.96
CA ASP A 109 -1.99 -1.29 3.63
C ASP A 109 -2.47 -0.25 2.61
N ALA A 110 -1.71 0.84 2.43
CA ALA A 110 -2.08 1.93 1.55
C ALA A 110 -0.94 2.26 0.59
N PHE A 111 -1.21 2.19 -0.71
CA PHE A 111 -0.26 2.64 -1.74
C PHE A 111 -0.26 4.18 -1.83
N THR A 112 0.80 4.76 -2.38
CA THR A 112 0.92 6.22 -2.57
C THR A 112 0.98 6.61 -4.05
N ASP A 113 1.37 5.70 -4.92
CA ASP A 113 1.52 5.85 -6.37
C ASP A 113 0.61 4.84 -7.06
N GLN A 114 -0.52 5.33 -7.56
CA GLN A 114 -1.53 4.49 -8.19
C GLN A 114 -0.98 3.77 -9.42
N TYR A 115 -0.14 4.42 -10.24
CA TYR A 115 0.41 3.80 -11.44
C TYR A 115 1.32 2.62 -11.08
N ARG A 116 2.41 2.87 -10.35
CA ARG A 116 3.48 1.86 -10.15
C ARG A 116 3.13 0.76 -9.17
N GLU A 117 2.17 1.03 -8.29
CA GLU A 117 1.85 0.14 -7.18
C GLU A 117 0.51 -0.56 -7.36
N CYS A 118 -0.40 -0.05 -8.19
CA CYS A 118 -1.75 -0.60 -8.28
C CYS A 118 -2.08 -1.07 -9.71
N PHE A 119 -1.74 -0.28 -10.72
CA PHE A 119 -2.17 -0.55 -12.10
C PHE A 119 -1.06 -1.13 -13.00
N PHE A 120 0.20 -0.79 -12.76
CA PHE A 120 1.33 -1.20 -13.58
C PHE A 120 2.54 -1.54 -12.71
N HIS A 121 3.09 -2.75 -12.87
CA HIS A 121 4.34 -3.13 -12.21
C HIS A 121 5.46 -3.17 -13.24
N GLY A 122 6.45 -2.29 -13.10
CA GLY A 122 7.53 -2.16 -14.08
C GLY A 122 7.05 -1.75 -15.48
N GLY A 123 5.87 -1.12 -15.58
CA GLY A 123 5.22 -0.78 -16.86
C GLY A 123 4.36 -1.89 -17.47
N ILE A 124 4.18 -3.01 -16.77
CA ILE A 124 3.32 -4.12 -17.20
C ILE A 124 1.96 -4.01 -16.48
N PRO A 125 0.82 -4.02 -17.20
CA PRO A 125 -0.51 -3.97 -16.59
C PRO A 125 -0.75 -5.05 -15.53
N ALA A 126 -1.24 -4.65 -14.37
CA ALA A 126 -1.63 -5.52 -13.26
C ALA A 126 -3.11 -5.92 -13.38
N GLU A 127 -3.46 -6.64 -14.45
CA GLU A 127 -4.86 -6.85 -14.84
C GLU A 127 -5.71 -7.62 -13.81
N GLY A 128 -5.11 -8.59 -13.12
CA GLY A 128 -5.83 -9.47 -12.18
C GLY A 128 -6.49 -8.71 -11.04
N PHE A 129 -5.70 -7.97 -10.27
CA PHE A 129 -6.22 -7.16 -9.16
C PHE A 129 -7.23 -6.12 -9.66
N GLN A 130 -6.90 -5.39 -10.74
CA GLN A 130 -7.75 -4.30 -11.23
C GLN A 130 -9.13 -4.77 -11.68
N ARG A 131 -9.18 -5.88 -12.43
CA ARG A 131 -10.45 -6.48 -12.88
C ARG A 131 -11.31 -6.92 -11.70
N ASP A 132 -10.73 -7.67 -10.78
CA ASP A 132 -11.47 -8.27 -9.67
C ASP A 132 -11.94 -7.18 -8.68
N TRP A 133 -11.08 -6.22 -8.38
CA TRP A 133 -11.39 -5.10 -7.50
C TRP A 133 -12.44 -4.16 -8.10
N SER A 134 -12.30 -3.76 -9.37
CA SER A 134 -13.27 -2.88 -10.04
C SER A 134 -14.64 -3.54 -10.12
N SER A 135 -14.69 -4.86 -10.39
CA SER A 135 -15.93 -5.65 -10.38
C SER A 135 -16.60 -5.62 -9.01
N ALA A 136 -15.83 -5.81 -7.93
CA ALA A 136 -16.37 -5.76 -6.58
C ALA A 136 -16.95 -4.37 -6.23
N VAL A 137 -16.24 -3.28 -6.55
CA VAL A 137 -16.72 -1.91 -6.32
C VAL A 137 -18.05 -1.66 -7.03
N SER A 138 -18.18 -2.09 -8.28
CA SER A 138 -19.40 -1.91 -9.06
C SER A 138 -20.57 -2.73 -8.54
N ILE A 139 -20.34 -4.01 -8.24
CA ILE A 139 -21.36 -4.89 -7.65
C ILE A 139 -21.87 -4.29 -6.33
N LEU A 140 -20.97 -3.91 -5.42
CA LEU A 140 -21.33 -3.35 -4.13
C LEU A 140 -22.05 -2.00 -4.24
N SER A 141 -21.66 -1.17 -5.20
CA SER A 141 -22.34 0.10 -5.45
C SER A 141 -23.73 -0.06 -6.06
N MET A 142 -24.01 -1.16 -6.77
CA MET A 142 -25.33 -1.47 -7.31
C MET A 142 -26.23 -2.15 -6.29
N TRP A 143 -25.67 -2.89 -5.33
CA TRP A 143 -26.43 -3.63 -4.31
C TRP A 143 -27.31 -2.78 -3.40
N SER A 144 -27.03 -1.48 -3.28
CA SER A 144 -27.89 -0.57 -2.51
C SER A 144 -29.31 -0.48 -3.08
N GLY A 145 -29.49 -0.79 -4.37
CA GLY A 145 -30.72 -0.55 -5.13
C GLY A 145 -31.10 0.93 -5.26
N ARG A 146 -30.31 1.84 -4.67
CA ARG A 146 -30.55 3.28 -4.64
C ARG A 146 -29.75 4.04 -5.70
N ARG A 147 -28.87 3.34 -6.41
CA ARG A 147 -28.08 3.89 -7.49
C ARG A 147 -28.71 3.62 -8.85
N SER A 148 -29.06 4.70 -9.55
CA SER A 148 -29.54 4.66 -10.94
C SER A 148 -28.48 5.05 -11.98
N GLU A 149 -27.47 5.83 -11.59
CA GLU A 149 -26.45 6.37 -12.50
C GLU A 149 -25.10 5.64 -12.32
N ILE A 150 -24.70 4.85 -13.32
CA ILE A 150 -23.48 4.02 -13.28
C ILE A 150 -22.43 4.44 -14.32
N SER A 151 -22.62 5.54 -15.04
CA SER A 151 -21.74 5.93 -16.14
C SER A 151 -20.30 6.21 -15.70
N GLY A 152 -20.05 6.71 -14.48
CA GLY A 152 -18.70 6.87 -13.95
C GLY A 152 -17.98 5.53 -13.76
N MET A 153 -18.68 4.52 -13.28
CA MET A 153 -18.15 3.15 -13.18
C MET A 153 -17.87 2.57 -14.56
N GLN A 154 -18.78 2.76 -15.51
CA GLN A 154 -18.56 2.34 -16.88
C GLN A 154 -17.36 3.04 -17.53
N ARG A 155 -17.19 4.35 -17.30
CA ARG A 155 -16.00 5.10 -17.75
C ARG A 155 -14.72 4.56 -17.13
N HIS A 156 -14.71 4.31 -15.82
CA HIS A 156 -13.55 3.71 -15.15
C HIS A 156 -13.20 2.35 -15.77
N PHE A 157 -14.19 1.47 -15.95
CA PHE A 157 -13.94 0.17 -16.59
C PHE A 157 -13.36 0.31 -18.00
N ASN A 158 -13.96 1.15 -18.84
CA ASN A 158 -13.47 1.36 -20.20
C ASN A 158 -12.04 1.92 -20.19
N ARG A 159 -11.77 2.88 -19.31
CA ARG A 159 -10.46 3.53 -19.21
C ARG A 159 -9.37 2.58 -18.74
N ILE A 160 -9.63 1.86 -17.65
CA ILE A 160 -8.65 0.99 -17.01
C ILE A 160 -8.50 -0.32 -17.78
N LEU A 161 -9.60 -1.04 -18.04
CA LEU A 161 -9.53 -2.34 -18.72
C LEU A 161 -9.27 -2.18 -20.22
N GLY A 162 -9.61 -1.04 -20.81
CA GLY A 162 -9.24 -0.70 -22.19
C GLY A 162 -7.83 -0.15 -22.33
N LEU A 163 -7.08 0.00 -21.23
CA LEU A 163 -5.74 0.60 -21.22
C LEU A 163 -5.70 1.94 -21.98
N GLU A 164 -6.67 2.82 -21.74
CA GLU A 164 -6.70 4.16 -22.33
C GLU A 164 -5.60 5.06 -21.73
N GLU A 165 -5.14 4.72 -20.53
CA GLU A 165 -4.08 5.42 -19.78
C GLU A 165 -2.89 4.46 -19.55
N PRO A 166 -2.09 4.09 -20.59
CA PRO A 166 -1.00 3.13 -20.44
C PRO A 166 0.28 3.67 -19.77
N PHE A 167 0.45 4.99 -19.58
CA PHE A 167 1.66 5.57 -18.98
C PHE A 167 1.34 6.47 -17.78
N ASP A 168 2.38 6.79 -17.00
CA ASP A 168 2.31 7.63 -15.79
C ASP A 168 2.15 9.13 -16.11
N TRP A 169 1.01 9.47 -16.70
CA TRP A 169 0.60 10.82 -17.09
C TRP A 169 -0.19 11.53 -15.98
N PRO A 170 -0.66 12.77 -16.21
CA PRO A 170 -1.45 13.51 -15.22
C PRO A 170 -2.63 12.72 -14.62
N TYR A 171 -3.23 11.78 -15.37
CA TYR A 171 -4.31 10.92 -14.86
C TYR A 171 -3.89 10.17 -13.58
N TYR A 172 -2.75 9.49 -13.56
CA TYR A 172 -2.31 8.78 -12.34
C TYR A 172 -1.68 9.72 -11.32
N GLN A 173 -0.98 10.76 -11.77
CA GLN A 173 -0.30 11.69 -10.87
C GLN A 173 -1.30 12.45 -10.00
N GLU A 174 -2.43 12.91 -10.54
CA GLU A 174 -3.42 13.67 -9.77
C GLU A 174 -4.17 12.80 -8.73
N ARG A 175 -4.22 11.49 -8.97
CA ARG A 175 -4.86 10.46 -8.11
C ARG A 175 -3.88 9.81 -7.12
N SER A 176 -2.60 10.16 -7.22
CA SER A 176 -1.53 9.64 -6.36
C SER A 176 -1.16 10.67 -5.29
N ALA A 177 -0.88 10.20 -4.08
CA ALA A 177 -0.30 11.04 -3.04
C ALA A 177 1.22 11.21 -3.21
N TRP A 178 1.87 10.25 -3.87
CA TRP A 178 3.32 10.15 -4.05
C TRP A 178 4.02 11.45 -4.46
N PRO A 179 3.52 12.25 -5.43
CA PRO A 179 4.20 13.48 -5.85
C PRO A 179 4.34 14.54 -4.75
N ASP A 180 3.49 14.49 -3.72
CA ASP A 180 3.37 15.56 -2.73
C ASP A 180 3.29 15.04 -1.28
N LEU A 181 3.95 13.91 -0.98
CA LEU A 181 3.88 13.30 0.36
C LEU A 181 4.44 14.22 1.45
N GLU A 182 5.38 15.10 1.11
CA GLU A 182 5.94 16.12 2.02
C GLU A 182 4.91 17.15 2.48
N ARG A 183 3.76 17.26 1.79
CA ARG A 183 2.65 18.12 2.23
C ARG A 183 1.86 17.51 3.39
N ILE A 184 2.10 16.26 3.77
CA ILE A 184 1.50 15.64 4.95
C ILE A 184 2.20 16.22 6.19
N GLN A 185 1.52 17.16 6.85
CA GLN A 185 2.00 17.94 8.00
C GLN A 185 1.24 17.56 9.29
N VAL A 186 0.86 16.30 9.40
CA VAL A 186 0.24 15.72 10.60
C VAL A 186 0.97 14.42 10.94
N PRO A 187 1.02 14.04 12.22
CA PRO A 187 1.57 12.77 12.64
C PRO A 187 0.99 11.59 11.83
N GLY A 188 1.87 10.71 11.33
CA GLY A 188 1.49 9.52 10.58
C GLY A 188 2.07 8.21 11.11
N TYR A 189 1.24 7.19 11.25
CA TYR A 189 1.68 5.82 11.53
C TYR A 189 1.38 4.92 10.33
N TYR A 190 2.40 4.66 9.52
CA TYR A 190 2.31 3.96 8.25
C TYR A 190 2.47 2.46 8.47
N GLY A 191 1.53 1.65 8.01
CA GLY A 191 1.55 0.20 8.26
C GLY A 191 1.34 -0.64 7.02
N THR A 192 1.97 -1.80 6.95
CA THR A 192 1.69 -2.84 5.95
C THR A 192 2.31 -4.20 6.36
N ASN A 193 2.50 -5.13 5.43
CA ASN A 193 3.29 -6.34 5.63
C ASN A 193 4.16 -6.68 4.41
N TRP A 194 5.17 -7.53 4.64
CA TRP A 194 6.17 -7.90 3.63
C TRP A 194 5.63 -8.58 2.36
N ARG A 195 4.39 -9.08 2.37
CA ARG A 195 3.83 -9.81 1.21
C ARG A 195 3.08 -8.91 0.24
N TYR A 196 2.65 -7.71 0.63
CA TYR A 196 1.97 -6.77 -0.27
C TYR A 196 2.96 -6.01 -1.19
N THR A 197 3.97 -6.72 -1.71
CA THR A 197 5.00 -6.17 -2.62
C THR A 197 4.41 -5.64 -3.92
N ASP A 198 3.29 -6.22 -4.34
CA ASP A 198 2.53 -5.91 -5.54
C ASP A 198 1.45 -4.84 -5.32
N LEU A 199 1.36 -4.25 -4.12
CA LEU A 199 0.37 -3.21 -3.85
C LEU A 199 0.84 -2.18 -2.82
N HIS A 200 0.85 -2.52 -1.53
CA HIS A 200 0.93 -1.52 -0.47
C HIS A 200 2.32 -1.34 0.14
N LEU A 201 3.21 -2.32 -0.01
CA LEU A 201 4.49 -2.36 0.70
C LEU A 201 5.33 -1.12 0.43
N ARG A 202 5.47 -0.78 -0.86
CA ARG A 202 6.28 0.38 -1.29
C ARG A 202 5.66 1.69 -0.81
N GLY A 203 4.33 1.81 -0.80
CA GLY A 203 3.62 3.01 -0.36
C GLY A 203 3.85 3.34 1.11
N ALA A 204 3.90 2.33 1.99
CA ALA A 204 4.20 2.55 3.40
C ALA A 204 5.62 3.13 3.62
N PHE A 205 6.62 2.62 2.90
CA PHE A 205 7.99 3.17 2.95
C PHE A 205 8.08 4.56 2.34
N GLN A 206 7.40 4.81 1.22
CA GLN A 206 7.37 6.13 0.58
C GLN A 206 6.73 7.17 1.50
N ALA A 207 5.58 6.87 2.09
CA ALA A 207 4.90 7.77 3.00
C ALA A 207 5.73 8.04 4.27
N TYR A 208 6.29 7.01 4.89
CA TYR A 208 7.16 7.16 6.06
C TYR A 208 8.42 7.98 5.74
N GLY A 209 9.06 7.75 4.59
CA GLY A 209 10.28 8.46 4.20
C GLY A 209 10.03 9.94 3.87
N SER A 210 8.90 10.25 3.24
CA SER A 210 8.65 11.56 2.63
C SER A 210 7.69 12.47 3.39
N ALA A 211 6.87 11.96 4.32
CA ALA A 211 5.95 12.79 5.09
C ALA A 211 6.69 13.92 5.82
N GLY A 212 6.11 15.12 5.75
CA GLY A 212 6.74 16.35 6.25
C GLY A 212 6.69 16.50 7.77
N ASP A 213 5.73 15.86 8.45
CA ASP A 213 5.69 15.82 9.91
C ASP A 213 6.74 14.82 10.46
N PRO A 214 7.57 15.22 11.43
CA PRO A 214 8.60 14.35 12.00
C PRO A 214 8.04 13.27 12.94
N HIS A 215 6.80 13.39 13.40
CA HIS A 215 6.14 12.39 14.26
C HIS A 215 5.57 11.27 13.39
N ARG A 216 6.49 10.42 12.93
CA ARG A 216 6.20 9.32 12.01
C ARG A 216 6.67 7.99 12.56
N ARG A 217 5.83 6.96 12.36
CA ARG A 217 6.12 5.58 12.73
C ARG A 217 5.86 4.65 11.53
N LEU A 218 6.59 3.54 11.47
CA LEU A 218 6.44 2.53 10.43
C LEU A 218 6.24 1.15 11.05
N LEU A 219 5.22 0.41 10.62
CA LEU A 219 4.88 -0.93 11.12
C LEU A 219 4.78 -1.95 9.98
N LEU A 220 5.68 -2.94 9.97
CA LEU A 220 5.73 -4.01 8.97
C LEU A 220 5.39 -5.33 9.66
N GLY A 221 4.17 -5.80 9.46
CA GLY A 221 3.67 -7.03 10.07
C GLY A 221 4.12 -8.33 9.38
N PRO A 222 3.83 -9.48 10.02
CA PRO A 222 3.99 -10.81 9.40
C PRO A 222 3.05 -11.01 8.19
N LEU A 223 3.20 -12.15 7.52
CA LEU A 223 2.40 -12.62 6.37
C LEU A 223 0.89 -12.44 6.56
N PRO A 224 0.09 -12.28 5.46
CA PRO A 224 -1.09 -11.44 5.49
C PRO A 224 -2.14 -11.99 6.44
N SER A 225 -2.27 -11.32 7.58
CA SER A 225 -3.33 -11.54 8.55
C SER A 225 -4.16 -10.27 8.69
N VAL A 226 -4.48 -9.61 7.56
CA VAL A 226 -5.41 -8.49 7.63
C VAL A 226 -6.75 -9.04 8.06
N ARG A 227 -7.08 -8.84 9.34
CA ARG A 227 -8.35 -9.29 9.89
C ARG A 227 -9.45 -8.48 9.21
N ARG A 228 -10.46 -9.17 8.67
CA ARG A 228 -11.68 -8.59 8.08
C ARG A 228 -12.88 -8.91 9.00
N PRO A 229 -13.80 -7.96 9.31
CA PRO A 229 -13.71 -6.51 9.09
C PRO A 229 -12.39 -5.93 9.59
N PHE A 230 -11.88 -4.89 8.94
CA PHE A 230 -10.57 -4.33 9.26
C PHE A 230 -10.41 -4.10 10.76
N ALA A 231 -9.46 -4.81 11.37
CA ALA A 231 -9.19 -4.72 12.81
C ALA A 231 -7.72 -4.87 13.18
N THR A 232 -6.88 -5.15 12.18
CA THR A 232 -5.45 -5.32 12.35
C THR A 232 -4.87 -4.04 12.97
N TYR A 233 -4.14 -4.21 14.08
CA TYR A 233 -3.48 -3.11 14.79
C TYR A 233 -4.41 -2.02 15.33
N HIS A 234 -5.70 -2.28 15.55
CA HIS A 234 -6.60 -1.30 16.19
C HIS A 234 -6.14 -0.84 17.58
N VAL A 235 -5.51 -1.72 18.37
CA VAL A 235 -4.94 -1.33 19.67
C VAL A 235 -3.78 -0.35 19.50
N GLU A 236 -2.92 -0.58 18.49
CA GLU A 236 -1.83 0.33 18.16
C GLU A 236 -2.37 1.67 17.66
N ALA A 237 -3.35 1.63 16.75
CA ALA A 237 -4.02 2.82 16.24
C ALA A 237 -4.75 3.58 17.36
N LEU A 238 -5.30 2.89 18.36
CA LEU A 238 -5.89 3.53 19.53
C LEU A 238 -4.84 4.34 20.31
N HIS A 239 -3.69 3.76 20.63
CA HIS A 239 -2.62 4.50 21.31
C HIS A 239 -2.16 5.72 20.49
N TRP A 240 -2.08 5.56 19.17
CA TRP A 240 -1.76 6.65 18.25
C TRP A 240 -2.81 7.78 18.31
N TYR A 241 -4.10 7.46 18.19
CA TYR A 241 -5.14 8.48 18.21
C TYR A 241 -5.37 9.06 19.60
N ASP A 242 -5.18 8.31 20.67
CA ASP A 242 -5.30 8.80 22.04
C ASP A 242 -4.23 9.88 22.29
N GLN A 243 -3.01 9.68 21.78
CA GLN A 243 -1.94 10.70 21.77
C GLN A 243 -2.39 11.99 21.07
N TRP A 244 -2.79 11.90 19.80
CA TRP A 244 -2.92 13.09 18.96
C TRP A 244 -4.31 13.74 18.99
N LEU A 245 -5.36 13.00 19.34
CA LEU A 245 -6.72 13.52 19.36
C LEU A 245 -7.21 13.81 20.78
N LYS A 246 -6.62 13.20 21.82
CA LYS A 246 -7.03 13.38 23.22
C LYS A 246 -5.93 13.95 24.13
N ASP A 247 -4.74 14.23 23.60
CA ASP A 247 -3.58 14.71 24.37
C ASP A 247 -3.20 13.75 25.53
N LEU A 248 -3.39 12.45 25.33
CA LEU A 248 -2.98 11.43 26.32
C LEU A 248 -1.57 10.98 26.03
N ASP A 249 -0.69 10.96 27.03
CA ASP A 249 0.63 10.33 26.86
C ASP A 249 0.47 8.80 26.84
N THR A 250 0.56 8.21 25.66
CA THR A 250 0.38 6.76 25.47
C THR A 250 1.71 6.01 25.37
N GLY A 251 2.85 6.70 25.35
CA GLY A 251 4.15 6.11 25.04
C GLY A 251 4.27 5.56 23.61
N VAL A 252 3.32 5.85 22.70
CA VAL A 252 3.38 5.39 21.30
C VAL A 252 4.57 5.97 20.53
N MET A 253 5.20 7.01 21.09
CA MET A 253 6.43 7.60 20.57
C MET A 253 7.71 7.07 21.25
N ASP A 254 7.60 6.10 22.14
CA ASP A 254 8.76 5.53 22.80
C ASP A 254 9.45 4.48 21.92
N GLY A 255 10.78 4.39 22.05
CA GLY A 255 11.59 3.44 21.30
C GLY A 255 11.73 3.75 19.80
N ASP A 256 12.14 2.74 19.05
CA ASP A 256 12.48 2.87 17.64
C ASP A 256 11.27 3.25 16.77
N PRO A 257 11.45 4.14 15.76
CA PRO A 257 10.37 4.61 14.89
C PRO A 257 9.86 3.56 13.90
N ILE A 258 10.65 2.54 13.63
CA ILE A 258 10.29 1.47 12.70
C ILE A 258 10.19 0.17 13.49
N ARG A 259 9.06 -0.53 13.33
CA ARG A 259 8.82 -1.84 13.93
C ARG A 259 8.53 -2.85 12.85
N ILE A 260 9.38 -3.87 12.72
CA ILE A 260 9.29 -4.88 11.67
C ILE A 260 9.16 -6.29 12.26
N TRP A 261 8.34 -7.13 11.62
CA TRP A 261 8.36 -8.57 11.81
C TRP A 261 9.50 -9.16 11.01
N VAL A 262 10.37 -9.89 11.69
CA VAL A 262 11.50 -10.57 11.07
C VAL A 262 11.06 -11.95 10.61
N GLN A 263 10.91 -12.14 9.30
CA GLN A 263 10.68 -13.47 8.71
C GLN A 263 11.93 -14.33 8.90
N GLY A 264 11.75 -15.61 9.25
CA GLY A 264 12.83 -16.55 9.55
C GLY A 264 13.17 -16.59 11.05
N GLU A 265 13.26 -15.44 11.71
CA GLU A 265 13.41 -15.38 13.18
C GLU A 265 12.06 -15.37 13.92
N GLU A 266 10.96 -15.07 13.21
CA GLU A 266 9.60 -14.99 13.71
C GLU A 266 9.44 -14.13 14.98
N ARG A 267 10.05 -12.94 14.95
CA ARG A 267 9.98 -11.97 16.06
C ARG A 267 9.87 -10.53 15.59
N TRP A 268 9.32 -9.67 16.46
CA TRP A 268 9.33 -8.23 16.26
C TRP A 268 10.71 -7.64 16.58
N ARG A 269 11.15 -6.69 15.76
CA ARG A 269 12.39 -5.92 15.97
C ARG A 269 12.14 -4.43 15.71
N GLY A 270 12.69 -3.58 16.57
CA GLY A 270 12.77 -2.13 16.36
C GLY A 270 13.96 -1.77 15.48
N GLU A 271 13.83 -0.74 14.65
CA GLU A 271 14.90 -0.18 13.84
C GLU A 271 14.89 1.35 13.89
N PRO A 272 16.04 2.00 14.09
CA PRO A 272 16.12 3.46 14.21
C PRO A 272 15.89 4.20 12.88
N GLU A 273 16.16 3.54 11.75
CA GLU A 273 16.15 4.17 10.43
C GLU A 273 15.90 3.16 9.29
N TRP A 274 15.54 3.68 8.12
CA TRP A 274 15.40 2.90 6.90
C TRP A 274 15.98 3.68 5.69
N PRO A 275 16.78 3.04 4.81
CA PRO A 275 17.34 1.69 4.93
C PRO A 275 18.21 1.53 6.18
N LEU A 276 18.42 0.29 6.65
CA LEU A 276 19.18 0.06 7.88
C LEU A 276 20.62 0.57 7.70
N ALA A 277 21.16 1.43 8.57
CA ALA A 277 22.53 1.95 8.38
C ALA A 277 23.61 0.86 8.31
N ARG A 278 23.37 -0.27 8.99
CA ARG A 278 24.25 -1.43 8.98
C ARG A 278 24.13 -2.30 7.71
N THR A 279 23.38 -1.84 6.70
CA THR A 279 23.24 -2.55 5.42
C THR A 279 24.57 -2.61 4.68
N ARG A 280 25.00 -3.83 4.35
CA ARG A 280 26.08 -4.12 3.41
C ARG A 280 25.45 -4.46 2.06
N TRP A 281 25.69 -3.61 1.08
CA TRP A 281 25.21 -3.85 -0.28
C TRP A 281 26.08 -4.88 -0.99
N THR A 282 25.57 -6.11 -1.11
CA THR A 282 26.28 -7.24 -1.70
C THR A 282 25.81 -7.44 -3.14
N GLU A 283 26.75 -7.44 -4.09
CA GLU A 283 26.45 -7.81 -5.49
C GLU A 283 26.38 -9.34 -5.62
N LEU A 284 25.30 -9.83 -6.25
CA LEU A 284 25.20 -11.20 -6.71
C LEU A 284 25.22 -11.23 -8.24
N PHE A 285 26.12 -12.04 -8.77
CA PHE A 285 26.35 -12.24 -10.19
C PHE A 285 25.63 -13.50 -10.67
N LEU A 286 25.04 -13.40 -11.87
CA LEU A 286 24.46 -14.54 -12.56
C LEU A 286 25.58 -15.36 -13.21
N ALA A 287 25.73 -16.63 -12.81
CA ALA A 287 26.71 -17.55 -13.36
C ALA A 287 26.05 -18.88 -13.81
N GLY A 288 26.75 -19.64 -14.65
CA GLY A 288 26.28 -20.96 -15.09
C GLY A 288 26.86 -21.38 -16.44
N ARG A 289 26.60 -22.63 -16.83
CA ARG A 289 26.96 -23.16 -18.16
C ARG A 289 26.19 -22.43 -19.27
N GLU A 290 26.73 -22.31 -20.47
CA GLU A 290 26.01 -21.67 -21.59
C GLU A 290 24.67 -22.35 -21.90
N THR A 291 24.62 -23.68 -21.79
CA THR A 291 23.41 -24.48 -22.01
C THR A 291 22.71 -24.84 -20.69
N GLY A 292 21.39 -25.04 -20.78
CA GLY A 292 20.52 -25.42 -19.67
C GLY A 292 19.82 -24.23 -18.99
N ARG A 293 18.89 -24.54 -18.08
CA ARG A 293 18.06 -23.54 -17.37
C ARG A 293 18.55 -23.18 -15.98
N GLU A 294 19.44 -24.01 -15.41
CA GLU A 294 19.92 -23.89 -14.03
C GLU A 294 21.27 -23.17 -13.97
N GLY A 295 21.40 -22.20 -13.09
CA GLY A 295 22.58 -21.36 -12.88
C GLY A 295 22.84 -21.11 -11.39
N ILE A 296 23.92 -20.39 -11.11
CA ILE A 296 24.40 -20.10 -9.76
C ILE A 296 24.36 -18.59 -9.52
N LEU A 297 24.01 -18.18 -8.30
CA LEU A 297 24.25 -16.84 -7.78
C LEU A 297 25.54 -16.86 -6.95
N ASP A 298 26.47 -15.98 -7.26
CA ASP A 298 27.76 -15.88 -6.58
C ASP A 298 28.12 -14.41 -6.32
N THR A 299 28.94 -14.16 -5.29
CA THR A 299 29.49 -12.82 -5.00
C THR A 299 30.73 -12.52 -5.84
N THR A 300 31.32 -13.54 -6.47
CA THR A 300 32.44 -13.40 -7.39
C THR A 300 31.94 -13.26 -8.83
N PRO A 301 32.38 -12.24 -9.59
CA PRO A 301 32.01 -12.11 -10.99
C PRO A 301 32.59 -13.26 -11.83
N GLY A 302 31.74 -13.91 -12.62
CA GLY A 302 32.15 -14.91 -13.60
C GLY A 302 32.68 -14.32 -14.90
N HIS A 303 32.94 -15.20 -15.88
CA HIS A 303 33.28 -14.80 -17.24
C HIS A 303 32.07 -14.24 -18.00
N PRO A 304 32.25 -13.29 -18.93
CA PRO A 304 31.18 -12.81 -19.80
C PRO A 304 30.53 -13.95 -20.60
N GLY A 305 29.20 -13.91 -20.72
CA GLY A 305 28.44 -14.90 -21.46
C GLY A 305 26.96 -14.56 -21.54
N ALA A 306 26.21 -15.33 -22.32
CA ALA A 306 24.77 -15.17 -22.50
C ALA A 306 24.05 -16.51 -22.37
N ARG A 307 22.80 -16.45 -21.90
CA ARG A 307 21.85 -17.56 -21.87
C ARG A 307 20.55 -17.09 -22.50
N THR A 308 19.96 -17.92 -23.33
CA THR A 308 18.73 -17.60 -24.07
C THR A 308 17.64 -18.64 -23.81
N TYR A 309 16.40 -18.19 -23.81
CA TYR A 309 15.21 -19.05 -23.84
C TYR A 309 14.18 -18.42 -24.78
N HIS A 310 13.30 -19.25 -25.34
CA HIS A 310 12.21 -18.78 -26.18
C HIS A 310 10.95 -18.57 -25.34
N TYR A 311 10.41 -17.36 -25.34
CA TYR A 311 9.13 -17.05 -24.72
C TYR A 311 8.05 -17.07 -25.80
N ASP A 312 7.07 -17.97 -25.66
CA ASP A 312 5.88 -17.99 -26.51
C ASP A 312 4.70 -17.39 -25.74
N PRO A 313 4.23 -16.17 -26.09
CA PRO A 313 3.09 -15.56 -25.42
C PRO A 313 1.76 -16.27 -25.69
N SER A 314 1.71 -17.27 -26.58
CA SER A 314 0.51 -18.10 -26.78
C SER A 314 0.50 -19.37 -25.92
N ASP A 315 1.61 -19.71 -25.27
CA ASP A 315 1.70 -20.85 -24.36
C ASP A 315 1.31 -20.43 -22.93
N GLU A 316 0.19 -20.94 -22.43
CA GLU A 316 -0.30 -20.69 -21.08
C GLU A 316 0.75 -21.00 -19.99
N ARG A 317 1.66 -21.97 -20.21
CA ARG A 317 2.74 -22.30 -19.27
C ARG A 317 3.80 -21.21 -19.16
N ALA A 318 3.97 -20.41 -20.22
CA ALA A 318 4.86 -19.26 -20.22
C ALA A 318 4.31 -18.13 -19.33
N TRP A 319 2.98 -18.03 -19.20
CA TRP A 319 2.29 -17.09 -18.32
C TRP A 319 2.20 -17.61 -16.89
N VAL A 320 1.75 -18.86 -16.71
CA VAL A 320 1.47 -19.47 -15.41
C VAL A 320 2.66 -20.33 -14.97
N GLY A 321 3.54 -19.73 -14.17
CA GLY A 321 4.74 -20.39 -13.62
C GLY A 321 6.05 -20.02 -14.33
N GLY A 322 5.95 -19.27 -15.44
CA GLY A 322 7.09 -18.68 -16.13
C GLY A 322 7.98 -19.71 -16.82
N GLU A 323 7.43 -20.79 -17.37
CA GLU A 323 8.23 -21.79 -18.10
C GLU A 323 8.19 -21.52 -19.61
N PRO A 324 9.33 -21.43 -20.32
CA PRO A 324 10.68 -21.63 -19.80
C PRO A 324 11.21 -20.44 -18.99
N ARG A 325 11.93 -20.75 -17.89
CA ARG A 325 12.69 -19.78 -17.07
C ARG A 325 14.15 -20.17 -16.94
N LEU A 326 14.98 -19.16 -16.67
CA LEU A 326 16.31 -19.34 -16.11
C LEU A 326 16.22 -19.24 -14.59
N VAL A 327 16.80 -20.20 -13.89
CA VAL A 327 16.80 -20.25 -12.43
C VAL A 327 18.23 -20.15 -11.93
N TYR A 328 18.48 -19.25 -10.97
CA TYR A 328 19.79 -19.05 -10.36
C TYR A 328 19.65 -19.22 -8.85
N ARG A 329 20.52 -20.05 -8.26
CA ARG A 329 20.51 -20.35 -6.83
C ARG A 329 21.91 -20.20 -6.27
N THR A 330 22.02 -19.80 -5.01
CA THR A 330 23.29 -19.96 -4.29
C THR A 330 23.54 -21.46 -4.07
N PRO A 331 24.79 -21.86 -3.77
CA PRO A 331 25.01 -23.10 -3.02
C PRO A 331 24.20 -23.11 -1.70
N PRO A 332 24.02 -24.27 -1.07
CA PRO A 332 23.50 -24.33 0.30
C PRO A 332 24.27 -23.36 1.19
N LEU A 333 23.55 -22.52 1.93
CA LEU A 333 24.18 -21.53 2.80
C LEU A 333 24.89 -22.25 3.94
N GLU A 334 26.14 -21.86 4.20
CA GLU A 334 26.94 -22.40 5.32
C GLU A 334 26.56 -21.75 6.67
N ALA A 335 25.89 -20.61 6.63
CA ALA A 335 25.39 -19.85 7.77
C ALA A 335 24.12 -19.07 7.40
N ASP A 336 23.40 -18.56 8.40
CA ASP A 336 22.22 -17.73 8.19
C ASP A 336 22.57 -16.44 7.44
N LEU A 337 21.74 -16.07 6.46
CA LEU A 337 21.88 -14.86 5.67
C LEU A 337 20.62 -13.99 5.84
N GLU A 338 20.79 -12.81 6.45
CA GLU A 338 19.72 -11.84 6.61
C GLU A 338 19.69 -10.85 5.44
N VAL A 339 18.64 -10.89 4.62
CA VAL A 339 18.43 -9.94 3.52
C VAL A 339 17.30 -8.97 3.87
N ARG A 340 17.62 -7.69 4.07
CA ARG A 340 16.63 -6.63 4.40
C ARG A 340 16.98 -5.30 3.76
N GLY A 341 16.12 -4.85 2.87
CA GLY A 341 16.25 -3.56 2.22
C GLY A 341 15.54 -3.53 0.87
N THR A 342 15.75 -2.45 0.13
CA THR A 342 15.30 -2.35 -1.25
C THR A 342 16.21 -3.18 -2.16
N ASN A 343 15.72 -4.31 -2.64
CA ASN A 343 16.43 -5.12 -3.62
C ASN A 343 16.18 -4.56 -5.03
N GLY A 344 17.24 -4.47 -5.82
CA GLY A 344 17.16 -3.99 -7.20
C GLY A 344 17.90 -4.93 -8.13
N ALA A 345 17.22 -5.38 -9.19
CA ALA A 345 17.92 -5.76 -10.42
C ALA A 345 18.27 -4.46 -11.13
N ASN A 346 19.48 -4.32 -11.65
CA ASN A 346 19.83 -3.17 -12.47
C ASN A 346 19.74 -3.58 -13.95
N PRO A 347 18.59 -3.42 -14.63
CA PRO A 347 18.58 -3.48 -16.06
C PRO A 347 19.05 -2.12 -16.60
N MET A 348 20.15 -2.12 -17.37
CA MET A 348 20.32 -1.37 -18.64
C MET A 348 21.67 -0.66 -18.81
N GLY A 349 22.09 -0.58 -20.08
CA GLY A 349 23.30 0.08 -20.58
C GLY A 349 24.07 -0.86 -21.51
N ASN A 350 24.69 -0.35 -22.59
CA ASN A 350 25.46 -1.10 -23.60
C ASN A 350 26.63 -1.97 -23.07
N ASP A 351 26.79 -2.10 -21.75
CA ASP A 351 27.82 -2.91 -21.11
C ASP A 351 27.19 -4.16 -20.49
N GLN A 352 27.52 -5.33 -21.05
CA GLN A 352 26.78 -6.59 -20.95
C GLN A 352 26.93 -7.34 -19.61
N ARG A 353 26.65 -6.71 -18.45
CA ARG A 353 26.66 -7.43 -17.15
C ARG A 353 25.35 -7.26 -16.40
N ARG A 354 24.56 -8.35 -16.32
CA ARG A 354 23.36 -8.43 -15.45
C ARG A 354 23.80 -8.70 -14.01
N ARG A 355 23.44 -7.81 -13.07
CA ARG A 355 23.77 -7.93 -11.64
C ARG A 355 22.53 -7.69 -10.78
N PHE A 356 22.48 -8.38 -9.64
CA PHE A 356 21.51 -8.14 -8.58
C PHE A 356 22.22 -7.52 -7.38
N ARG A 357 21.58 -6.56 -6.73
CA ARG A 357 22.08 -5.99 -5.47
C ARG A 357 21.18 -6.44 -4.33
N LEU A 358 21.77 -7.09 -3.35
CA LEU A 358 21.11 -7.46 -2.10
C LEU A 358 21.54 -6.52 -0.98
N ALA A 359 20.59 -6.19 -0.12
CA ALA A 359 20.86 -5.55 1.16
C ALA A 359 21.08 -6.64 2.22
N ASP A 360 22.35 -7.02 2.44
CA ASP A 360 22.76 -8.03 3.42
C ASP A 360 23.21 -7.35 4.72
N LEU A 361 22.92 -7.92 5.88
CA LEU A 361 23.41 -7.37 7.16
C LEU A 361 24.69 -8.03 7.66
N GLY A 362 25.13 -9.16 7.08
CA GLY A 362 26.29 -9.93 7.50
C GLY A 362 26.14 -10.42 8.95
N VAL A 363 25.61 -11.63 9.13
CA VAL A 363 25.40 -12.23 10.46
C VAL A 363 26.72 -12.65 11.09
#